data_AF-A0A822HYI0-F1
#
_entry.id   AF-A0A822HYI0-F1
#
_cell.length_a   1.000
_cell.length_b   1.000
_cell.length_c   1.000
_cell.angle_alpha   90.00
_cell.angle_beta   90.00
_cell.angle_gamma   90.00
#
_symmetry.space_group_name_H-M   'P 1'
#
loop_
_entity.id
_entity.type
_entity.pdbx_description
1 polymer ?
#
loop_
_entity_poly.entity_id
_entity_poly.type
_entity_poly.pdbx_seq_one_letter_code
_entity_poly.pdbx_strand_id
1 'polypeptide(L)'
;NFISREKLDKIPDIKRNIRDSLTSILRALDTINPPVRLEHAENQARATYILTTAHQLDVDYPPAFFDHAEVLWRDGGVQECFQRSNEYQLIDSAK
;
A
#
# COMPACT_ATOMS: atom_id res chain seq x y z
N ASN A 1 -14.83 -19.36 -23.21
CA ASN A 1 -13.92 -18.51 -22.41
C ASN A 1 -14.64 -18.01 -21.17
N PHE A 2 -14.72 -18.85 -20.13
CA PHE A 2 -15.29 -18.50 -18.83
C PHE A 2 -14.21 -17.81 -17.99
N ILE A 3 -13.98 -16.52 -18.25
CA ILE A 3 -13.48 -15.63 -17.21
C ILE A 3 -14.75 -15.23 -16.46
N SER A 4 -15.12 -16.02 -15.44
CA SER A 4 -16.33 -15.81 -14.65
C SER A 4 -16.39 -14.37 -14.19
N ARG A 5 -17.54 -13.70 -14.36
CA ARG A 5 -17.81 -12.34 -13.87
C ARG A 5 -17.33 -12.15 -12.42
N GLU A 6 -17.42 -13.21 -11.61
CA GLU A 6 -16.89 -13.32 -10.25
C GLU A 6 -15.40 -12.94 -10.09
N LYS A 7 -14.54 -13.14 -11.10
CA LYS A 7 -13.14 -12.69 -11.06
C LYS A 7 -13.00 -11.19 -11.29
N LEU A 8 -13.90 -10.58 -12.07
CA LEU A 8 -13.91 -9.14 -12.34
C LEU A 8 -14.47 -8.37 -11.14
N ASP A 9 -15.48 -8.91 -10.47
CA ASP A 9 -16.05 -8.30 -9.26
C ASP A 9 -15.04 -8.18 -8.10
N LYS A 10 -14.01 -9.03 -8.06
CA LYS A 10 -12.96 -9.01 -7.02
C LYS A 10 -11.82 -8.03 -7.29
N ILE A 11 -11.67 -7.54 -8.52
CA ILE A 11 -10.63 -6.59 -8.89
C ILE A 11 -10.65 -5.32 -8.00
N PRO A 12 -11.79 -4.64 -7.78
CA PRO A 12 -11.82 -3.46 -6.91
C PRO A 12 -11.39 -3.77 -5.48
N ASP A 13 -11.79 -4.92 -4.92
CA ASP A 13 -11.38 -5.34 -3.58
C ASP A 13 -9.87 -5.58 -3.47
N ILE A 14 -9.27 -6.23 -4.49
CA ILE A 14 -7.81 -6.43 -4.56
C ILE A 14 -7.08 -5.09 -4.60
N LYS A 15 -7.53 -4.17 -5.47
CA LYS A 15 -6.93 -2.83 -5.58
C LYS A 15 -7.03 -2.06 -4.27
N ARG A 16 -8.19 -2.15 -3.60
CA ARG A 16 -8.41 -1.54 -2.29
C ARG A 16 -7.50 -2.13 -1.21
N ASN A 17 -7.33 -3.44 -1.18
CA ASN A 17 -6.44 -4.11 -0.23
C ASN A 17 -5.00 -3.62 -0.39
N ILE A 18 -4.49 -3.53 -1.63
CA ILE A 18 -3.15 -3.00 -1.91
C ILE A 18 -3.00 -1.59 -1.35
N ARG A 19 -3.97 -0.70 -1.63
CA ARG A 19 -3.97 0.66 -1.10
C ARG A 19 -3.97 0.69 0.42
N ASP A 20 -4.90 -0.02 1.04
CA ASP A 20 -5.13 0.00 2.49
C ASP A 20 -3.89 -0.56 3.24
N SER A 21 -3.33 -1.66 2.74
CA SER A 21 -2.10 -2.27 3.25
C SER A 21 -0.90 -1.32 3.12
N LEU A 22 -0.63 -0.78 1.92
CA LEU A 22 0.51 0.10 1.71
C LEU A 22 0.39 1.40 2.51
N THR A 23 -0.81 1.98 2.59
CA THR A 23 -1.09 3.17 3.40
C THR A 23 -0.82 2.92 4.87
N SER A 24 -1.21 1.75 5.40
CA SER A 24 -0.94 1.37 6.79
C SER A 24 0.56 1.29 7.06
N ILE A 25 1.31 0.61 6.18
CA ILE A 25 2.78 0.51 6.30
C ILE A 25 3.45 1.88 6.24
N LEU A 26 3.09 2.72 5.27
CA LEU A 26 3.68 4.06 5.13
C LEU A 26 3.42 4.96 6.32
N ARG A 27 2.23 4.87 6.93
CA ARG A 27 1.92 5.59 8.18
C ARG A 27 2.69 5.02 9.37
N ALA A 28 2.93 3.71 9.36
CA ALA A 28 3.64 3.02 10.43
C ALA A 28 5.12 3.39 10.50
N LEU A 29 5.76 3.77 9.39
CA LEU A 29 7.18 4.17 9.32
C LEU A 29 7.58 5.14 10.44
N ASP A 30 6.75 6.15 10.71
CA ASP A 30 7.02 7.16 11.74
C ASP A 30 6.47 6.80 13.13
N THR A 31 5.58 5.81 13.24
CA THR A 31 4.91 5.46 14.51
C THR A 31 5.54 4.27 15.22
N ILE A 32 6.19 3.35 14.49
CA ILE A 32 6.89 2.21 15.09
C ILE A 32 8.16 2.69 15.81
N ASN A 33 8.61 1.93 16.81
CA ASN A 33 9.74 2.33 17.66
C ASN A 33 10.83 1.24 17.70
N PRO A 34 12.07 1.48 17.23
CA PRO A 34 12.52 2.73 16.60
C PRO A 34 11.84 2.98 15.25
N PRO A 35 11.70 4.24 14.82
CA PRO A 35 11.07 4.58 13.55
C PRO A 35 11.92 4.09 12.39
N VAL A 36 11.26 3.73 11.30
CA VAL A 36 11.90 3.32 10.05
C VAL A 36 11.82 4.48 9.06
N ARG A 37 12.84 4.59 8.20
CA ARG A 37 12.90 5.60 7.14
C ARG A 37 12.90 4.88 5.81
N LEU A 38 12.37 5.55 4.78
CA LEU A 38 12.53 5.08 3.41
C LEU A 38 14.02 4.98 3.08
N GLU A 39 14.41 3.89 2.42
CA GLU A 39 15.78 3.66 1.99
C GLU A 39 16.19 4.71 0.95
N HIS A 40 15.25 5.05 0.04
CA HIS A 40 15.48 6.05 -0.98
C HIS A 40 14.66 7.32 -0.71
N ALA A 41 15.32 8.45 -0.54
CA ALA A 41 14.65 9.73 -0.28
C ALA A 41 13.71 10.18 -1.42
N GLU A 42 13.97 9.77 -2.67
CA GLU A 42 13.08 10.02 -3.81
C GLU A 42 11.70 9.33 -3.66
N ASN A 43 11.63 8.25 -2.89
CA ASN A 43 10.39 7.55 -2.62
C ASN A 43 9.47 8.33 -1.68
N GLN A 44 9.96 9.38 -1.01
CA GLN A 44 9.13 10.24 -0.17
C GLN A 44 7.99 10.87 -0.96
N ALA A 45 8.27 11.36 -2.18
CA ALA A 45 7.24 11.94 -3.05
C ALA A 45 6.18 10.90 -3.45
N ARG A 46 6.60 9.64 -3.65
CA ARG A 46 5.70 8.51 -3.96
C ARG A 46 4.85 8.14 -2.76
N ALA A 47 5.45 8.07 -1.58
CA ALA A 47 4.74 7.79 -0.34
C ALA A 47 3.66 8.85 -0.09
N THR A 48 4.00 10.13 -0.25
CA THR A 48 3.02 11.22 -0.18
C THR A 48 1.90 11.05 -1.21
N TYR A 49 2.23 10.71 -2.46
CA TYR A 49 1.21 10.45 -3.49
C TYR A 49 0.25 9.31 -3.11
N ILE A 50 0.77 8.18 -2.60
CA ILE A 50 -0.08 7.06 -2.17
C ILE A 50 -0.98 7.49 -1.01
N LEU A 51 -0.42 8.18 -0.01
CA LEU A 51 -1.16 8.64 1.17
C LEU A 51 -2.26 9.66 0.83
N THR A 52 -2.04 10.53 -0.16
CA THR A 52 -3.06 11.49 -0.61
C THR A 52 -4.14 10.81 -1.45
N THR A 53 -3.75 9.91 -2.35
CA THR A 53 -4.67 9.12 -3.17
C THR A 53 -5.53 8.21 -2.30
N ALA A 54 -5.01 7.74 -1.17
CA ALA A 54 -5.75 6.85 -0.28
C ALA A 54 -6.99 7.47 0.37
N HIS A 55 -7.10 8.81 0.39
CA HIS A 55 -8.31 9.50 0.86
C HIS A 55 -9.44 9.52 -0.17
N GLN A 56 -9.19 9.12 -1.42
CA GLN A 56 -10.22 9.04 -2.44
C GLN A 56 -11.15 7.84 -2.16
N LEU A 57 -12.46 8.09 -2.24
CA LEU A 57 -13.49 7.07 -2.03
C LEU A 57 -13.64 6.13 -3.23
N ASP A 58 -13.10 6.53 -4.39
CA ASP A 58 -13.20 5.77 -5.63
C ASP A 58 -12.09 4.69 -5.72
N VAL A 59 -12.44 3.53 -6.27
CA VAL A 59 -11.53 2.39 -6.49
C VAL A 59 -10.87 2.43 -7.86
N ASP A 60 -11.18 3.45 -8.67
CA ASP A 60 -10.56 3.67 -9.97
C ASP A 60 -9.21 4.40 -9.85
N TYR A 61 -8.21 3.68 -9.33
CA TYR A 61 -6.86 4.22 -9.23
C TYR A 61 -6.20 4.32 -10.61
N PRO A 62 -5.55 5.46 -10.92
CA PRO A 62 -4.80 5.61 -12.16
C PRO A 62 -3.63 4.62 -12.21
N PRO A 63 -3.15 4.21 -13.40
CA PRO A 63 -2.03 3.27 -13.54
C PRO A 63 -0.79 3.67 -12.72
N ALA A 64 -0.50 4.98 -12.67
CA ALA A 64 0.60 5.56 -11.89
C ALA A 64 0.55 5.19 -10.39
N PHE A 65 -0.63 4.93 -9.82
CA PHE A 65 -0.76 4.45 -8.45
C PHE A 65 -0.08 3.10 -8.25
N PHE A 66 -0.30 2.15 -9.17
CA PHE A 66 0.30 0.82 -9.06
C PHE A 66 1.81 0.87 -9.33
N ASP A 67 2.27 1.73 -10.24
CA ASP A 67 3.70 1.95 -10.47
C ASP A 67 4.39 2.49 -9.20
N HIS A 68 3.79 3.49 -8.55
CA HIS A 68 4.30 4.02 -7.29
C HIS A 68 4.25 2.99 -6.16
N ALA A 69 3.18 2.21 -6.08
CA ALA A 69 3.03 1.14 -5.10
C ALA A 69 4.10 0.05 -5.28
N GLU A 70 4.41 -0.36 -6.52
CA GLU A 70 5.45 -1.35 -6.80
C GLU A 70 6.84 -0.84 -6.41
N VAL A 71 7.17 0.41 -6.75
CA VAL A 71 8.45 1.01 -6.37
C VAL A 71 8.59 1.11 -4.85
N LEU A 72 7.54 1.58 -4.16
CA LEU A 72 7.54 1.68 -2.70
C LEU A 72 7.61 0.31 -2.03
N TRP A 73 6.92 -0.69 -2.56
CA TRP A 73 6.98 -2.04 -2.03
C TRP A 73 8.40 -2.62 -2.08
N ARG A 74 9.21 -2.24 -3.07
CA ARG A 74 10.61 -2.66 -3.18
C ARG A 74 11.58 -1.86 -2.31
N ASP A 75 11.14 -0.77 -1.67
CA ASP A 75 11.98 0.03 -0.79
C ASP A 75 12.34 -0.74 0.49
N GLY A 76 13.63 -0.74 0.85
CA GLY A 76 14.13 -1.45 2.03
C GLY A 76 13.42 -1.03 3.33
N GLY A 77 13.13 0.27 3.50
CA GLY A 77 12.42 0.78 4.67
C GLY A 77 10.97 0.34 4.74
N VAL A 78 10.28 0.24 3.59
CA VAL A 78 8.91 -0.27 3.51
C VAL A 78 8.89 -1.77 3.85
N GLN A 79 9.82 -2.56 3.32
CA GLN A 79 9.95 -3.98 3.65
C GLN A 79 10.27 -4.20 5.13
N GLU A 80 11.20 -3.43 5.71
CA GLU A 80 11.54 -3.51 7.13
C GLU A 80 10.33 -3.20 8.01
N CYS A 81 9.59 -2.14 7.71
CA CYS A 81 8.37 -1.78 8.42
C CYS A 81 7.31 -2.88 8.31
N PHE A 82 7.14 -3.47 7.12
CA PHE A 82 6.22 -4.58 6.90
C PHE A 82 6.58 -5.84 7.71
N GLN A 83 7.87 -6.19 7.83
CA GLN A 83 8.30 -7.30 8.70
C GLN A 83 7.96 -7.06 10.17
N ARG A 84 7.80 -5.80 10.56
CA ARG A 84 7.39 -5.35 11.90
C ARG A 84 5.89 -5.07 12.00
N SER A 85 5.09 -5.58 11.06
CA SER A 85 3.62 -5.44 11.04
C SER A 85 2.94 -6.00 12.28
N ASN A 86 3.60 -6.83 13.09
CA ASN A 86 3.11 -7.24 14.41
C ASN A 86 3.06 -6.10 15.45
N GLU A 87 3.75 -4.98 15.21
CA GLU A 87 3.77 -3.81 16.10
C GLU A 87 2.64 -2.81 15.81
N TYR A 88 1.91 -3.00 14.70
CA TYR A 88 0.77 -2.17 14.31
C TYR A 88 -0.36 -3.02 13.71
N GLN A 89 -1.49 -2.42 13.40
CA GLN A 89 -2.57 -3.14 12.72
C GLN A 89 -2.35 -3.02 11.21
N LEU A 90 -1.71 -4.02 10.61
CA LEU A 90 -1.80 -4.20 9.17
C LEU A 90 -3.21 -4.69 8.85
N ILE A 91 -3.83 -4.09 7.83
CA ILE A 91 -5.21 -4.45 7.47
C ILE A 91 -5.18 -5.83 6.80
N ASP A 92 -5.43 -6.88 7.58
CA ASP A 92 -5.77 -8.20 7.09
C ASP A 92 -7.14 -8.15 6.39
N SER A 93 -7.20 -7.67 5.14
CA SER A 93 -8.42 -7.86 4.34
C SER A 93 -8.36 -9.22 3.64
N ALA A 94 -8.36 -10.28 4.46
CA ALA A 94 -8.77 -11.61 4.07
C ALA A 94 -10.09 -11.93 4.78
N LYS A 95 -11.20 -11.53 4.16
CA LYS A 95 -12.49 -12.22 4.27
C LYS A 95 -13.14 -12.30 2.90
#